data_AF-A0A255TAB2-F1
#
_entry.id   AF-A0A255TAB2-F1
#
_cell.length_a   1.000
_cell.length_b   1.000
_cell.length_c   1.000
_cell.angle_alpha   90.00
_cell.angle_beta   90.00
_cell.angle_gamma   90.00
#
_symmetry.space_group_name_H-M   'P 1'
#
loop_
_entity.id
_entity.type
_entity.pdbx_description
1 polymer ?
#
loop_
_entity_poly.entity_id
_entity_poly.type
_entity_poly.pdbx_seq_one_letter_code
_entity_poly.pdbx_strand_id
1 'polypeptide(L)'
;MGKLAFLLCFILSVYPADVNENRRHIHVVRRGSKKSHRGNTVAKIWIEENGEKKIEVAWSELSTDEETMILDAIEKHWVLLNKQIDDVFAGKKIKILKLKK
;
A
#
# COMPACT_ATOMS: atom_id res chain seq x y z
N MET A 1 2.39 -3.25 12.22
CA MET A 1 1.82 -2.96 10.88
C MET A 1 1.39 -1.50 10.85
N GLY A 2 1.92 -0.70 9.91
CA GLY A 2 1.46 0.67 9.69
C GLY A 2 0.32 0.68 8.68
N LYS A 3 -0.88 1.14 9.08
CA LYS A 3 -2.00 1.31 8.15
C LYS A 3 -1.86 2.70 7.52
N LEU A 4 -1.67 2.76 6.21
CA LEU A 4 -1.49 4.01 5.46
C LEU A 4 -2.84 4.62 5.10
N ALA A 5 -3.71 3.81 4.50
CA ALA A 5 -4.99 4.31 4.01
C ALA A 5 -6.09 3.24 4.00
N PHE A 6 -7.34 3.71 4.00
CA PHE A 6 -8.53 2.96 3.70
C PHE A 6 -9.09 3.41 2.36
N LEU A 7 -9.34 2.45 1.47
CA LEU A 7 -10.03 2.66 0.20
C LEU A 7 -11.18 1.65 0.13
N LEU A 8 -12.40 2.11 0.39
CA LEU A 8 -13.60 1.25 0.47
C LEU A 8 -13.40 0.04 1.41
N CYS A 9 -13.31 -1.16 0.84
CA CYS A 9 -13.09 -2.43 1.54
C CYS A 9 -11.62 -2.82 1.64
N PHE A 10 -10.70 -2.02 1.10
CA PHE A 10 -9.27 -2.27 1.09
C PHE A 10 -8.53 -1.39 2.10
N ILE A 11 -7.46 -1.95 2.63
CA ILE A 11 -6.54 -1.29 3.55
C ILE A 11 -5.17 -1.30 2.88
N LEU A 12 -4.62 -0.12 2.62
CA LEU A 12 -3.25 0.04 2.18
C LEU A 12 -2.36 0.07 3.43
N SER A 13 -1.36 -0.80 3.46
CA SER A 13 -0.49 -0.97 4.62
C SER A 13 0.94 -1.23 4.21
N VAL A 14 1.87 -0.90 5.12
CA VAL A 14 3.28 -1.24 4.99
C VAL A 14 3.75 -1.98 6.22
N TYR A 15 4.63 -2.95 6.01
CA TYR A 15 5.21 -3.71 7.09
C TYR A 15 6.59 -3.16 7.47
N PRO A 16 6.89 -3.03 8.77
CA PRO A 16 8.20 -2.56 9.21
C PRO A 16 9.37 -3.43 8.72
N ALA A 17 9.12 -4.71 8.44
CA ALA A 17 10.12 -5.63 7.89
C ALA A 17 10.60 -5.20 6.49
N ASP A 18 9.79 -4.40 5.78
CA ASP A 18 10.06 -3.94 4.43
C ASP A 18 11.04 -2.75 4.40
N VAL A 19 11.45 -2.22 5.58
CA VAL A 19 12.37 -1.07 5.70
C VAL A 19 13.75 -1.31 5.08
N ASN A 20 14.17 -2.57 5.00
CA ASN A 20 15.45 -2.98 4.43
C ASN A 20 15.34 -3.38 2.95
N GLU A 21 14.14 -3.33 2.34
CA GLU A 21 14.00 -3.56 0.91
C GLU A 21 14.37 -2.28 0.14
N ASN A 22 15.20 -2.41 -0.91
CA ASN A 22 15.58 -1.29 -1.78
C ASN A 22 14.40 -0.69 -2.58
N ARG A 23 13.21 -1.32 -2.50
CA ARG A 23 12.01 -0.91 -3.22
C ARG A 23 10.86 -0.70 -2.25
N ARG A 24 10.26 0.50 -2.29
CA ARG A 24 9.09 0.81 -1.47
C ARG A 24 7.86 0.17 -2.09
N HIS A 25 7.06 -0.46 -1.24
CA HIS A 25 5.88 -1.15 -1.69
C HIS A 25 4.76 -1.05 -0.66
N ILE A 26 3.53 -1.21 -1.13
CA ILE A 26 2.30 -1.18 -0.36
C ILE A 26 1.62 -2.55 -0.47
N HIS A 27 1.20 -3.06 0.69
CA HIS A 27 0.36 -4.24 0.80
C HIS A 27 -1.10 -3.81 0.84
N VAL A 28 -1.89 -4.33 -0.09
CA VAL A 28 -3.34 -4.14 -0.15
C VAL A 28 -4.00 -5.29 0.59
N VAL A 29 -4.78 -5.00 1.63
CA VAL A 29 -5.49 -5.98 2.44
C VAL A 29 -7.00 -5.81 2.27
N ARG A 30 -7.74 -6.88 1.96
CA ARG A 30 -9.20 -6.83 1.86
C ARG A 30 -9.82 -7.05 3.24
N ARG A 31 -10.58 -6.07 3.72
CA ARG A 31 -11.29 -6.12 5.01
C ARG A 31 -12.32 -7.26 4.98
N GLY A 32 -12.23 -8.18 5.94
CA GLY A 32 -13.14 -9.33 6.05
C GLY A 32 -12.76 -10.57 5.21
N SER A 33 -11.64 -10.53 4.48
CA SER A 33 -11.11 -11.73 3.82
C SER A 33 -10.46 -12.67 4.84
N LYS A 34 -10.61 -13.99 4.65
CA LYS A 34 -9.98 -15.05 5.45
C LYS A 34 -8.74 -15.66 4.76
N LYS A 35 -8.31 -15.14 3.59
CA LYS A 35 -7.25 -15.76 2.80
C LYS A 35 -5.84 -15.41 3.33
N SER A 36 -4.97 -16.42 3.34
CA SER A 36 -3.67 -16.43 3.99
C SER A 36 -2.52 -16.29 3.00
N HIS A 37 -2.08 -15.07 2.76
CA HIS A 37 -0.64 -14.82 2.57
C HIS A 37 -0.26 -13.64 3.47
N ARG A 38 0.51 -13.94 4.52
CA ARG A 38 0.93 -13.00 5.59
C ARG A 38 -0.17 -12.08 6.14
N GLY A 39 -1.40 -12.58 6.23
CA GLY A 39 -2.54 -11.89 6.83
C GLY A 39 -3.34 -11.04 5.85
N ASN A 40 -4.31 -11.65 5.17
CA ASN A 40 -5.38 -11.00 4.39
C ASN A 40 -4.94 -10.07 3.24
N THR A 41 -3.64 -10.05 2.89
CA THR A 41 -3.12 -9.30 1.74
C THR A 41 -3.58 -9.93 0.44
N VAL A 42 -4.15 -9.11 -0.44
CA VAL A 42 -4.72 -9.49 -1.74
C VAL A 42 -3.96 -8.87 -2.92
N ALA A 43 -3.07 -7.91 -2.67
CA ALA A 43 -2.11 -7.43 -3.67
C ALA A 43 -0.87 -6.81 -3.01
N LYS A 44 0.26 -6.86 -3.72
CA LYS A 44 1.52 -6.17 -3.41
C LYS A 44 1.83 -5.23 -4.59
N ILE A 45 1.92 -3.94 -4.31
CA ILE A 45 2.16 -2.90 -5.31
C ILE A 45 3.45 -2.18 -4.94
N TRP A 46 4.43 -2.19 -5.83
CA TRP A 46 5.61 -1.36 -5.71
C TRP A 46 5.24 0.06 -6.11
N ILE A 47 5.82 1.05 -5.43
CA ILE A 47 5.52 2.46 -5.68
C ILE A 47 6.77 3.32 -5.87
N GLU A 48 7.94 2.78 -5.52
CA GLU A 48 9.23 3.44 -5.70
C GLU A 48 10.32 2.38 -5.91
N GLU A 49 11.23 2.69 -6.81
CA GLU A 49 12.47 1.95 -7.00
C GLU A 49 13.64 2.94 -7.00
N ASN A 50 14.62 2.75 -6.11
CA ASN A 50 15.85 3.55 -6.04
C ASN A 50 15.61 5.08 -5.93
N GLY A 51 14.54 5.51 -5.25
CA GLY A 51 14.20 6.93 -5.09
C GLY A 51 13.41 7.54 -6.24
N GLU A 52 13.13 6.77 -7.31
CA GLU A 52 12.26 7.20 -8.40
C GLU A 52 10.86 6.59 -8.27
N LYS A 53 9.86 7.41 -8.60
CA LYS A 53 8.47 6.97 -8.64
C LYS A 53 8.31 5.87 -9.67
N LYS A 54 8.01 4.65 -9.21
CA LYS A 54 7.75 3.50 -10.07
C LYS A 54 6.63 2.67 -9.48
N ILE A 55 5.45 2.79 -10.05
CA ILE A 55 4.27 2.06 -9.60
C ILE A 55 4.10 0.81 -10.45
N GLU A 56 4.26 -0.36 -9.83
CA GLU A 56 4.21 -1.66 -10.50
C GLU A 56 3.50 -2.68 -9.62
N VAL A 57 2.64 -3.50 -10.21
CA VAL A 57 1.94 -4.56 -9.48
C VAL A 57 2.85 -5.77 -9.41
N ALA A 58 3.44 -6.03 -8.26
CA ALA A 58 4.31 -7.18 -8.06
C ALA A 58 3.52 -8.49 -7.98
N TRP A 59 2.32 -8.43 -7.38
CA TRP A 59 1.40 -9.55 -7.29
C TRP A 59 -0.01 -9.05 -6.95
N SER A 60 -1.06 -9.66 -7.52
CA SER A 60 -2.45 -9.25 -7.32
C SER A 60 -3.40 -10.43 -7.49
N GLU A 61 -4.33 -10.60 -6.55
CA GLU A 61 -5.53 -11.44 -6.68
C GLU A 61 -6.79 -10.60 -6.96
N LEU A 62 -6.61 -9.32 -7.26
CA LEU A 62 -7.72 -8.40 -7.49
C LEU A 62 -8.27 -8.56 -8.90
N SER A 63 -9.54 -8.19 -9.08
CA SER A 63 -10.07 -7.98 -10.44
C SER A 63 -9.42 -6.77 -11.09
N THR A 64 -9.43 -6.71 -12.43
CA THR A 64 -8.86 -5.60 -13.21
C THR A 64 -9.41 -4.23 -12.80
N ASP A 65 -10.70 -4.16 -12.47
CA ASP A 65 -11.35 -2.92 -12.01
C ASP A 65 -10.86 -2.48 -10.63
N GLU A 66 -10.74 -3.42 -9.69
CA GLU A 66 -10.23 -3.17 -8.34
C GLU A 66 -8.76 -2.72 -8.39
N GLU A 67 -7.96 -3.37 -9.23
CA GLU A 67 -6.55 -3.04 -9.42
C GLU A 67 -6.39 -1.63 -10.00
N THR A 68 -7.10 -1.32 -11.08
CA THR A 68 -7.07 0.00 -11.73
C THR A 68 -7.46 1.11 -10.74
N MET A 69 -8.50 0.86 -9.93
CA MET A 69 -8.93 1.81 -8.90
C MET A 69 -7.86 2.05 -7.83
N ILE A 70 -7.16 1.00 -7.39
CA ILE A 70 -6.09 1.14 -6.38
C ILE A 70 -4.88 1.85 -6.98
N LEU A 71 -4.49 1.52 -8.21
CA LEU A 71 -3.38 2.17 -8.89
C LEU A 71 -3.66 3.66 -9.08
N ASP A 72 -4.86 4.04 -9.52
CA ASP A 72 -5.26 5.45 -9.64
C ASP A 72 -5.25 6.18 -8.29
N ALA A 73 -5.70 5.52 -7.21
CA ALA A 73 -5.64 6.09 -5.87
C ALA A 73 -4.20 6.27 -5.36
N ILE A 74 -3.32 5.29 -5.63
CA ILE A 74 -1.90 5.38 -5.29
C ILE A 74 -1.24 6.50 -6.10
N GLU A 75 -1.53 6.59 -7.40
CA GLU A 75 -1.01 7.61 -8.31
C GLU A 75 -1.35 9.02 -7.83
N LYS A 76 -2.64 9.27 -7.55
CA LYS A 76 -3.15 10.57 -7.06
C LYS A 76 -2.55 10.99 -5.73
N HIS A 77 -2.25 10.03 -4.85
CA HIS A 77 -1.78 10.29 -3.49
C HIS A 77 -0.32 9.88 -3.26
N TRP A 78 0.45 9.65 -4.33
CA TRP A 78 1.79 9.05 -4.24
C TRP A 78 2.71 9.82 -3.29
N VAL A 79 2.79 11.15 -3.44
CA VAL A 79 3.63 12.02 -2.60
C VAL A 79 3.32 11.85 -1.11
N LEU A 80 2.02 11.77 -0.78
CA LEU A 80 1.55 11.65 0.59
C LEU A 80 1.80 10.24 1.14
N LEU A 81 1.53 9.20 0.36
CA LEU A 81 1.79 7.81 0.73
C LEU A 81 3.28 7.59 0.95
N ASN A 82 4.14 8.13 0.08
CA ASN A 82 5.58 8.00 0.19
C ASN A 82 6.10 8.63 1.49
N LYS A 83 5.64 9.85 1.78
CA LYS A 83 5.95 10.53 3.05
C LYS A 83 5.47 9.75 4.27
N GLN A 84 4.27 9.15 4.21
CA GLN A 84 3.76 8.34 5.31
C GLN A 84 4.56 7.07 5.53
N ILE A 85 5.10 6.47 4.48
CA ILE A 85 6.01 5.33 4.58
C ILE A 85 7.28 5.74 5.31
N ASP A 86 7.88 6.89 4.94
CA ASP A 86 9.03 7.45 5.66
C ASP A 86 8.71 7.69 7.13
N ASP A 87 7.56 8.29 7.42
CA ASP A 87 7.14 8.55 8.80
C ASP A 87 6.92 7.24 9.59
N VAL A 88 6.37 6.19 8.97
CA VAL A 88 6.20 4.86 9.59
C VAL A 88 7.56 4.22 9.87
N PHE A 89 8.49 4.25 8.92
CA PHE A 89 9.84 3.69 9.10
C PHE A 89 10.67 4.49 10.10
N ALA A 90 10.45 5.80 10.20
CA ALA A 90 11.00 6.65 11.25
C ALA A 90 10.32 6.45 12.62
N GLY A 91 9.35 5.54 12.74
CA GLY A 91 8.64 5.26 13.99
C GLY A 91 7.65 6.36 14.43
N LYS A 92 7.32 7.31 13.55
CA LYS A 92 6.38 8.39 13.83
C LYS A 92 4.94 7.90 13.71
N LYS A 93 4.05 8.52 14.49
CA LYS A 93 2.61 8.27 14.39
C LYS A 93 2.05 8.89 13.11
N ILE A 94 1.59 8.05 12.19
CA ILE A 94 0.86 8.49 10.99
C ILE A 94 -0.65 8.49 11.22
N LYS A 95 -1.35 9.41 10.53
CA LYS A 95 -2.81 9.39 10.44
C LYS A 95 -3.24 8.51 9.26
N ILE A 96 -4.10 7.53 9.52
CA ILE A 96 -4.64 6.67 8.47
C ILE A 96 -5.54 7.52 7.56
N LEU A 97 -5.24 7.56 6.26
CA LEU A 97 -6.02 8.30 5.28
C LEU A 97 -7.30 7.54 4.93
N LYS A 98 -8.38 8.24 4.63
CA LYS A 98 -9.55 7.66 3.96
C LYS A 98 -9.56 8.19 2.54
N LEU A 99 -9.13 7.36 1.60
CA LEU A 99 -9.18 7.66 0.18
C LEU A 99 -10.63 7.49 -0.28
N LYS A 100 -11.23 8.58 -0.75
CA LYS A 100 -12.52 8.56 -1.43
C LYS A 100 -12.26 8.53 -2.93
N LYS A 101 -13.13 7.82 -3.66
CA LYS A 101 -13.10 7.69 -5.12
C LYS A 101 -13.07 9.06 -5.80
#